data_AF-A0A562IKQ3-F1
#
_entry.id   AF-A0A562IKQ3-F1
#
_cell.length_a   1.000
_cell.length_b   1.000
_cell.length_c   1.000
_cell.angle_alpha   90.00
_cell.angle_beta   90.00
_cell.angle_gamma   90.00
#
_symmetry.space_group_name_H-M   'P 1'
#
loop_
_entity.id
_entity.type
_entity.pdbx_description
1 polymer ?
#
loop_
_entity_poly.entity_id
_entity_poly.type
_entity_poly.pdbx_seq_one_letter_code
_entity_poly.pdbx_strand_id
1 'polypeptide(L)'
;MTSQIRMFDDLGNAHEMSVVMECTGTNTWSLTVQEAGQPPVVNALALTFSGTAPTTGQLVTPAGSTTFTPATAGYASWGGAVTLDLGGLTQFGGASTAAGKANENTGSALGTLESYSLSNDGTIVGLYSNGLRQPLGQLALATFVNPGGLSKAGNSSFRAGDNSGQPVVGQAGTGGRGQLSAGSLEMSNVDLAEEFTGLIVAQRGFQANSRVITTSDEILQDLVQLKR
;
A
#
# COMPACT_ATOMS: atom_id res chain seq x y z
N MET A 1 -24.01 1.33 33.21
CA MET A 1 -24.06 0.81 31.81
C MET A 1 -22.74 0.12 31.50
N THR A 2 -22.75 -0.93 30.69
CA THR A 2 -21.56 -1.74 30.42
C THR A 2 -21.39 -1.94 28.93
N SER A 3 -20.19 -1.68 28.41
CA SER A 3 -19.81 -1.91 27.02
C SER A 3 -18.50 -2.68 26.97
N GLN A 4 -18.42 -3.69 26.11
CA GLN A 4 -17.20 -4.47 25.92
C GLN A 4 -16.41 -3.93 24.72
N ILE A 5 -15.10 -3.82 24.90
CA ILE A 5 -14.15 -3.43 23.86
C ILE A 5 -13.02 -4.45 23.86
N ARG A 6 -12.76 -5.04 22.71
CA ARG A 6 -11.60 -5.92 22.51
C ARG A 6 -10.38 -5.07 22.16
N MET A 7 -9.27 -5.33 22.84
CA MET A 7 -8.01 -4.63 22.65
C MET A 7 -6.84 -5.62 22.73
N PHE A 8 -5.66 -5.26 22.18
CA PHE A 8 -4.52 -6.17 22.09
C PHE A 8 -3.29 -5.64 22.84
N ASP A 9 -2.56 -6.54 23.51
CA ASP A 9 -1.27 -6.23 24.13
C ASP A 9 -0.10 -6.21 23.11
N ASP A 10 1.12 -5.89 23.56
CA ASP A 10 2.29 -5.81 22.67
C ASP A 10 2.73 -7.18 22.10
N LEU A 11 2.21 -8.28 22.67
CA LEU A 11 2.43 -9.66 22.20
C LEU A 11 1.33 -10.14 21.25
N GLY A 12 0.27 -9.35 21.05
CA GLY A 12 -0.88 -9.69 20.21
C GLY A 12 -1.94 -10.55 20.90
N ASN A 13 -1.91 -10.67 22.24
CA ASN A 13 -2.98 -11.31 23.00
C ASN A 13 -4.21 -10.41 23.06
N ALA A 14 -5.39 -10.99 22.86
CA ALA A 14 -6.65 -10.26 22.95
C ALA A 14 -7.10 -10.16 24.41
N HIS A 15 -7.46 -8.95 24.83
CA HIS A 15 -8.08 -8.63 26.11
C HIS A 15 -9.47 -8.05 25.90
N GLU A 16 -10.46 -8.57 26.62
CA GLU A 16 -11.85 -8.10 26.54
C GLU A 16 -12.13 -7.14 27.71
N MET A 17 -11.91 -5.85 27.47
CA MET A 17 -12.15 -4.83 28.49
C MET A 17 -13.63 -4.47 28.55
N SER A 18 -14.16 -4.50 29.75
CA SER A 18 -15.47 -3.99 30.11
C SER A 18 -15.34 -2.55 30.57
N VAL A 19 -16.01 -1.64 29.86
CA VAL A 19 -16.17 -0.23 30.24
C VAL A 19 -17.50 -0.09 30.96
N VAL A 20 -17.44 0.20 32.25
CA VAL A 20 -18.59 0.42 33.12
C VAL A 20 -18.70 1.90 33.43
N MET A 21 -19.86 2.50 33.18
CA MET A 21 -20.18 3.86 33.62
C MET A 21 -21.32 3.85 34.63
N GLU A 22 -21.12 4.55 35.74
CA GLU A 22 -22.07 4.68 36.85
C GLU A 22 -22.35 6.16 37.13
N CYS A 23 -23.60 6.50 37.42
CA CYS A 23 -23.99 7.87 37.77
C CYS A 23 -23.69 8.10 39.26
N THR A 24 -22.85 9.09 39.56
CA THR A 24 -22.41 9.40 40.93
C THR A 24 -23.11 10.64 41.51
N GLY A 25 -23.80 11.42 40.67
CA GLY A 25 -24.46 12.66 41.07
C GLY A 25 -25.01 13.46 39.88
N THR A 26 -25.44 14.69 40.15
CA THR A 26 -25.97 15.57 39.09
C THR A 26 -24.86 15.94 38.10
N ASN A 27 -25.02 15.51 36.85
CA ASN A 27 -24.05 15.71 35.77
C ASN A 27 -22.66 15.11 36.02
N THR A 28 -22.56 14.14 36.94
CA THR A 28 -21.30 13.47 37.27
C THR A 28 -21.45 11.95 37.14
N TRP A 29 -20.49 11.35 36.44
CA TRP A 29 -20.41 9.91 36.22
C TRP A 29 -19.02 9.40 36.58
N SER A 30 -18.91 8.15 36.99
CA SER A 30 -17.63 7.45 37.13
C SER A 30 -17.49 6.41 36.02
N LEU A 31 -16.34 6.43 35.35
CA LEU A 31 -15.97 5.44 34.33
C LEU A 31 -14.88 4.53 34.89
N THR A 32 -15.13 3.23 34.80
CA THR A 32 -14.19 2.18 35.19
C THR A 32 -13.95 1.27 33.99
N VAL A 33 -12.69 0.97 33.70
CA VAL A 33 -12.28 0.04 32.64
C VAL A 33 -11.57 -1.14 33.28
N GLN A 34 -12.10 -2.33 33.08
CA GLN A 34 -11.55 -3.56 33.67
C GLN A 34 -11.81 -4.78 32.79
N GLU A 35 -10.90 -5.75 32.80
CA GLU A 35 -11.19 -7.10 32.31
C GLU A 35 -11.76 -7.96 33.43
N ALA A 36 -12.52 -8.99 33.09
CA ALA A 36 -13.06 -9.91 34.07
C ALA A 36 -11.93 -10.64 34.83
N GLY A 37 -11.86 -10.46 36.15
CA GLY A 37 -10.88 -11.15 37.01
C GLY A 37 -9.51 -10.47 37.16
N GLN A 38 -9.31 -9.29 36.57
CA GLN A 38 -8.11 -8.46 36.72
C GLN A 38 -8.43 -7.15 37.46
N PRO A 39 -7.44 -6.47 38.08
CA PRO A 39 -7.68 -5.17 38.68
C PRO A 39 -8.03 -4.12 37.59
N PRO A 40 -8.83 -3.10 37.94
CA PRO A 40 -9.25 -2.09 36.98
C PRO A 40 -8.04 -1.29 36.48
N VAL A 41 -7.95 -1.16 35.16
CA VAL A 41 -6.91 -0.36 34.49
C VAL A 41 -7.20 1.13 34.64
N VAL A 42 -8.48 1.50 34.55
CA VAL A 42 -8.97 2.83 34.90
C VAL A 42 -9.95 2.63 36.04
N ASN A 43 -9.66 3.21 37.19
CA ASN A 43 -10.51 3.10 38.37
C ASN A 43 -11.22 4.43 38.63
N ALA A 44 -12.55 4.44 38.49
CA ALA A 44 -13.40 5.56 38.86
C ALA A 44 -12.97 6.93 38.30
N LEU A 45 -12.71 6.99 36.99
CA LEU A 45 -12.45 8.26 36.29
C LEU A 45 -13.70 9.15 36.34
N ALA A 46 -13.56 10.34 36.91
CA ALA A 46 -14.65 11.29 37.02
C ALA A 46 -14.95 11.94 35.66
N LEU A 47 -16.18 11.76 35.19
CA LEU A 47 -16.76 12.43 34.03
C LEU A 47 -17.70 13.54 34.50
N THR A 48 -17.53 14.76 34.01
CA THR A 48 -18.44 15.87 34.30
C THR A 48 -19.05 16.43 33.02
N PHE A 49 -20.35 16.69 33.04
CA PHE A 49 -21.09 17.24 31.91
C PHE A 49 -21.56 18.66 32.19
N SER A 50 -21.56 19.52 31.16
CA SER A 50 -22.00 20.91 31.29
C SER A 50 -23.52 20.96 31.47
N GLY A 51 -23.97 21.67 32.50
CA GLY A 51 -25.40 21.96 32.73
C GLY A 51 -25.85 23.30 32.15
N THR A 52 -24.96 24.07 31.50
CA THR A 52 -25.20 25.46 31.10
C THR A 52 -25.18 25.62 29.58
N ALA A 53 -26.13 26.39 29.04
CA ALA A 53 -26.16 26.72 27.61
C ALA A 53 -24.96 27.60 27.23
N PRO A 54 -24.37 27.45 26.02
CA PRO A 54 -24.84 26.64 24.89
C PRO A 54 -24.35 25.18 24.87
N THR A 55 -23.56 24.74 25.86
CA THR A 55 -22.87 23.43 25.86
C THR A 55 -23.58 22.38 26.70
N THR A 56 -24.87 22.56 27.01
CA THR A 56 -25.64 21.64 27.86
C THR A 56 -25.54 20.19 27.36
N GLY A 57 -25.15 19.28 28.27
CA GLY A 57 -25.00 17.86 27.98
C GLY A 57 -23.67 17.48 27.33
N GLN A 58 -22.76 18.40 27.05
CA GLN A 58 -21.41 18.09 26.56
C GLN A 58 -20.46 17.70 27.69
N LEU A 59 -19.54 16.77 27.42
CA LEU A 59 -18.48 16.37 28.35
C LEU A 59 -17.49 17.53 28.56
N VAL A 60 -17.21 17.88 29.81
CA VAL A 60 -16.29 18.96 30.21
C VAL A 60 -14.96 18.39 30.71
N THR A 61 -15.00 17.30 31.48
CA THR A 61 -13.79 16.61 31.96
C THR A 61 -13.95 15.10 31.86
N PRO A 62 -12.97 14.35 31.31
CA PRO A 62 -11.81 14.80 30.54
C PRO A 62 -12.21 15.55 29.26
N ALA A 63 -11.41 16.52 28.83
CA ALA A 63 -11.67 17.25 27.60
C ALA A 63 -11.34 16.37 26.38
N GLY A 64 -12.35 15.69 25.84
CA GLY A 64 -12.21 14.85 24.65
C GLY A 64 -11.63 13.49 24.95
N SER A 65 -10.35 13.37 25.29
CA SER A 65 -9.69 12.07 25.50
C SER A 65 -8.89 11.99 26.79
N THR A 66 -8.63 10.76 27.24
CA THR A 66 -7.74 10.47 28.36
C THR A 66 -6.83 9.31 28.00
N THR A 67 -5.60 9.30 28.51
CA THR A 67 -4.68 8.17 28.31
C THR A 67 -4.54 7.37 29.59
N PHE A 68 -4.47 6.05 29.48
CA PHE A 68 -4.14 5.16 30.59
C PHE A 68 -3.10 4.13 30.15
N THR A 69 -2.32 3.60 31.10
CA THR A 69 -1.31 2.57 30.82
C THR A 69 -1.65 1.29 31.57
N PRO A 70 -2.08 0.22 30.87
CA PRO A 70 -2.46 -1.05 31.50
C PRO A 70 -1.33 -1.77 32.23
N ALA A 71 -0.06 -1.53 31.86
CA ALA A 71 1.14 -2.16 32.44
C ALA A 71 1.10 -2.32 33.98
N THR A 72 0.53 -1.34 34.67
CA THR A 72 0.53 -1.25 36.14
C THR A 72 -0.53 -2.14 36.82
N ALA A 73 -1.47 -2.71 36.05
CA ALA A 73 -2.66 -3.40 36.55
C ALA A 73 -2.66 -4.91 36.22
N GLY A 74 -1.50 -5.57 36.24
CA GLY A 74 -1.40 -7.01 35.94
C GLY A 74 -1.23 -7.36 34.47
N TYR A 75 -1.13 -6.34 33.60
CA TYR A 75 -0.91 -6.48 32.16
C TYR A 75 0.57 -6.26 31.82
N ALA A 76 1.46 -7.12 32.32
CA ALA A 76 2.91 -6.93 32.20
C ALA A 76 3.44 -6.85 30.75
N SER A 77 2.71 -7.42 29.79
CA SER A 77 2.99 -7.38 28.35
C SER A 77 2.45 -6.14 27.64
N TRP A 78 1.79 -5.22 28.36
CA TRP A 78 1.15 -4.04 27.79
C TRP A 78 1.93 -2.78 28.14
N GLY A 79 2.97 -2.45 27.39
CA GLY A 79 3.82 -1.28 27.62
C GLY A 79 3.24 0.03 27.07
N GLY A 80 2.35 -0.03 26.08
CA GLY A 80 1.79 1.14 25.41
C GLY A 80 0.68 1.87 26.19
N ALA A 81 0.68 3.20 26.12
CA ALA A 81 -0.46 4.01 26.59
C ALA A 81 -1.65 3.87 25.63
N VAL A 82 -2.82 3.56 26.19
CA VAL A 82 -4.09 3.49 25.45
C VAL A 82 -4.81 4.82 25.59
N THR A 83 -5.19 5.42 24.47
CA THR A 83 -6.01 6.64 24.44
C THR A 83 -7.48 6.25 24.36
N LEU A 84 -8.26 6.67 25.36
CA LEU A 84 -9.71 6.56 25.38
C LEU A 84 -10.32 7.89 24.95
N ASP A 85 -10.91 7.91 23.77
CA ASP A 85 -11.70 9.04 23.29
C ASP A 85 -13.12 8.98 23.86
N LEU A 86 -13.48 10.04 24.56
CA LEU A 86 -14.74 10.27 25.25
C LEU A 86 -15.49 11.48 24.67
N GLY A 87 -14.95 12.14 23.63
CA GLY A 87 -15.51 13.38 23.07
C GLY A 87 -16.91 13.21 22.48
N GLY A 88 -17.28 11.97 22.11
CA GLY A 88 -18.62 11.63 21.64
C GLY A 88 -19.66 11.44 22.76
N LEU A 89 -19.28 11.47 24.04
CA LEU A 89 -20.21 11.30 25.15
C LEU A 89 -21.05 12.55 25.36
N THR A 90 -22.35 12.35 25.48
CA THR A 90 -23.31 13.41 25.83
C THR A 90 -24.28 12.92 26.89
N GLN A 91 -24.83 13.85 27.67
CA GLN A 91 -25.81 13.57 28.70
C GLN A 91 -27.13 14.29 28.41
N PHE A 92 -28.19 13.52 28.23
CA PHE A 92 -29.56 14.00 28.07
C PHE A 92 -30.53 13.19 28.93
N GLY A 93 -31.72 13.75 29.20
CA GLY A 93 -32.78 13.04 29.92
C GLY A 93 -33.33 11.90 29.07
N GLY A 94 -33.07 10.65 29.47
CA GLY A 94 -33.51 9.46 28.75
C GLY A 94 -32.78 8.20 29.21
N ALA A 95 -33.00 7.09 28.51
CA ALA A 95 -32.25 5.86 28.73
C ALA A 95 -30.79 6.05 28.31
N SER A 96 -29.85 5.67 29.18
CA SER A 96 -28.42 5.80 28.91
C SER A 96 -27.96 4.77 27.86
N THR A 97 -27.49 5.25 26.72
CA THR A 97 -26.86 4.44 25.67
C THR A 97 -25.47 4.99 25.38
N ALA A 98 -24.45 4.18 25.65
CA ALA A 98 -23.11 4.45 25.12
C ALA A 98 -22.43 3.13 24.78
N ALA A 99 -21.74 3.13 23.65
CA ALA A 99 -21.07 1.98 23.10
C ALA A 99 -19.62 2.37 22.83
N GLY A 100 -18.69 1.60 23.38
CA GLY A 100 -17.30 1.67 23.02
C GLY A 100 -17.08 1.14 21.61
N LYS A 101 -16.28 1.85 20.82
CA LYS A 101 -15.82 1.36 19.52
C LYS A 101 -14.30 1.23 19.59
N ALA A 102 -13.79 0.05 19.27
CA ALA A 102 -12.39 -0.11 18.95
C ALA A 102 -12.08 0.63 17.65
N ASN A 103 -11.03 1.44 17.63
CA ASN A 103 -10.51 2.07 16.42
C ASN A 103 -9.59 1.09 15.66
N GLU A 104 -9.27 1.35 14.40
CA GLU A 104 -8.29 0.57 13.63
C GLU A 104 -6.89 0.57 14.27
N ASN A 105 -6.64 1.49 15.21
CA ASN A 105 -5.41 1.60 16.00
C ASN A 105 -5.42 0.79 17.32
N THR A 106 -6.44 -0.03 17.61
CA THR A 106 -6.54 -0.77 18.89
C THR A 106 -5.62 -2.00 18.96
N GLY A 107 -4.60 -2.05 18.10
CA GLY A 107 -3.73 -3.19 17.91
C GLY A 107 -4.41 -4.32 17.12
N SER A 108 -3.65 -5.35 16.82
CA SER A 108 -4.16 -6.57 16.19
C SER A 108 -3.36 -7.75 16.70
N ALA A 109 -3.97 -8.93 16.66
CA ALA A 109 -3.24 -10.16 16.93
C ALA A 109 -2.04 -10.28 15.98
N LEU A 110 -1.02 -11.03 16.41
CA LEU A 110 0.12 -11.35 15.56
C LEU A 110 -0.39 -12.04 14.28
N GLY A 111 -0.10 -11.42 13.14
CA GLY A 111 -0.49 -11.91 11.82
C GLY A 111 0.72 -12.41 11.05
N THR A 112 0.56 -13.54 10.38
CA THR A 112 1.54 -14.00 9.38
C THR A 112 1.10 -13.52 8.01
N LEU A 113 2.05 -13.25 7.12
CA LEU A 113 1.73 -12.86 5.74
C LEU A 113 1.07 -14.06 5.02
N GLU A 114 -0.17 -13.90 4.57
CA GLU A 114 -0.91 -14.95 3.86
C GLU A 114 -0.83 -14.77 2.34
N SER A 115 -0.96 -13.52 1.87
CA SER A 115 -0.88 -13.20 0.46
C SER A 115 -0.35 -11.80 0.24
N TYR A 116 0.00 -11.49 -1.00
CA TYR A 116 0.37 -10.15 -1.41
C TYR A 116 -0.30 -9.81 -2.74
N SER A 117 -0.50 -8.53 -2.97
CA SER A 117 -1.07 -8.00 -4.21
C SER A 117 -0.25 -6.80 -4.65
N LEU A 118 -0.09 -6.64 -5.97
CA LEU A 118 0.54 -5.47 -6.56
C LEU A 118 -0.55 -4.52 -7.04
N SER A 119 -0.49 -3.27 -6.59
CA SER A 119 -1.37 -2.20 -7.04
C SER A 119 -0.82 -1.50 -8.28
N ASN A 120 -1.67 -0.79 -9.04
CA ASN A 120 -1.29 -0.16 -10.30
C ASN A 120 -0.26 0.98 -10.16
N ASP A 121 -0.13 1.53 -8.95
CA ASP A 121 0.87 2.52 -8.53
C ASP A 121 2.24 1.88 -8.20
N GLY A 122 2.35 0.56 -8.32
CA GLY A 122 3.53 -0.22 -7.99
C GLY A 122 3.64 -0.60 -6.51
N THR A 123 2.66 -0.27 -5.68
CA THR A 123 2.67 -0.60 -4.25
C THR A 123 2.35 -2.08 -4.06
N ILE A 124 3.24 -2.78 -3.36
CA ILE A 124 3.04 -4.18 -2.95
C ILE A 124 2.35 -4.15 -1.59
N VAL A 125 1.11 -4.64 -1.53
CA VAL A 125 0.31 -4.71 -0.31
C VAL A 125 0.23 -6.17 0.14
N GLY A 126 0.71 -6.43 1.36
CA GLY A 126 0.57 -7.72 2.03
C GLY A 126 -0.76 -7.81 2.77
N LEU A 127 -1.42 -8.96 2.66
CA LEU A 127 -2.58 -9.35 3.46
C LEU A 127 -2.12 -10.36 4.50
N TYR A 128 -2.43 -10.08 5.75
CA TYR A 128 -2.03 -10.88 6.91
C TYR A 128 -3.21 -11.67 7.47
N SER A 129 -2.92 -12.76 8.18
CA SER A 129 -3.93 -13.64 8.80
C SER A 129 -4.80 -12.97 9.86
N ASN A 130 -4.36 -11.82 10.38
CA ASN A 130 -5.13 -10.97 11.29
C ASN A 130 -6.09 -10.01 10.55
N GLY A 131 -6.19 -10.11 9.23
CA GLY A 131 -7.04 -9.26 8.39
C GLY A 131 -6.44 -7.89 8.05
N LEU A 132 -5.24 -7.57 8.55
CA LEU A 132 -4.57 -6.32 8.22
C LEU A 132 -4.00 -6.33 6.81
N ARG A 133 -4.01 -5.14 6.20
CA ARG A 133 -3.37 -4.86 4.91
C ARG A 133 -2.28 -3.84 5.13
N GLN A 134 -1.04 -4.21 4.83
CA GLN A 134 0.11 -3.33 5.03
C GLN A 134 0.91 -3.18 3.74
N PRO A 135 1.33 -1.96 3.35
CA PRO A 135 2.28 -1.77 2.26
C PRO A 135 3.64 -2.34 2.67
N LEU A 136 4.14 -3.31 1.90
CA LEU A 136 5.45 -3.95 2.11
C LEU A 136 6.56 -3.20 1.40
N GLY A 137 6.24 -2.54 0.29
CA GLY A 137 7.19 -1.81 -0.53
C GLY A 137 6.54 -1.28 -1.80
N GLN A 138 7.34 -0.60 -2.62
CA GLN A 138 6.89 -0.03 -3.89
C GLN A 138 7.92 -0.27 -4.98
N LEU A 139 7.46 -0.68 -6.15
CA LEU A 139 8.31 -0.83 -7.34
C LEU A 139 8.73 0.54 -7.86
N ALA A 140 10.04 0.69 -8.07
CA ALA A 140 10.61 1.87 -8.70
C ALA A 140 10.70 1.68 -10.21
N LEU A 141 10.22 2.66 -10.97
CA LEU A 141 10.33 2.68 -12.43
C LEU A 141 11.31 3.76 -12.88
N ALA A 142 12.15 3.40 -13.85
CA ALA A 142 13.10 4.32 -14.47
C ALA A 142 12.63 4.68 -15.88
N THR A 143 12.68 5.97 -16.22
CA THR A 143 12.53 6.46 -17.59
C THR A 143 13.83 7.09 -18.05
N PHE A 144 14.08 7.05 -19.35
CA PHE A 144 15.23 7.65 -19.99
C PHE A 144 14.74 8.71 -20.96
N VAL A 145 15.50 9.80 -21.09
CA VAL A 145 15.17 10.90 -22.01
C VAL A 145 15.14 10.40 -23.45
N ASN A 146 16.07 9.50 -23.80
CA ASN A 146 16.13 8.86 -25.11
C ASN A 146 16.19 7.33 -24.98
N PRO A 147 15.05 6.63 -25.02
CA PRO A 147 15.01 5.17 -24.97
C PRO A 147 15.78 4.49 -26.11
N GLY A 148 15.83 5.10 -27.29
CA GLY A 148 16.58 4.57 -28.45
C GLY A 148 18.10 4.63 -28.27
N GLY A 149 18.59 5.41 -27.32
CA GLY A 149 20.00 5.46 -26.94
C GLY A 149 20.43 4.36 -25.95
N LEU A 150 19.51 3.51 -25.49
CA LEU A 150 19.82 2.42 -24.59
C LEU A 150 20.58 1.31 -25.33
N SER A 151 21.56 0.72 -24.66
CA SER A 151 22.30 -0.43 -25.18
C SER A 151 21.65 -1.74 -24.72
N LYS A 152 21.53 -2.71 -25.62
CA LYS A 152 21.02 -4.04 -25.29
C LYS A 152 22.06 -4.79 -24.46
N ALA A 153 21.67 -5.25 -23.28
CA ALA A 153 22.56 -5.94 -22.34
C ALA A 153 22.43 -7.48 -22.40
N GLY A 154 21.68 -7.99 -23.37
CA GLY A 154 21.30 -9.41 -23.49
C GLY A 154 19.86 -9.65 -23.00
N ASN A 155 19.27 -10.75 -23.44
CA ASN A 155 17.86 -11.09 -23.20
C ASN A 155 16.94 -9.89 -23.53
N SER A 156 16.00 -9.58 -22.63
CA SER A 156 15.11 -8.41 -22.66
C SER A 156 15.63 -7.27 -21.77
N SER A 157 16.92 -7.28 -21.42
CA SER A 157 17.53 -6.29 -20.52
C SER A 157 18.26 -5.20 -21.30
N PHE A 158 18.17 -3.97 -20.79
CA PHE A 158 18.81 -2.79 -21.35
C PHE A 158 19.73 -2.14 -20.32
N ARG A 159 20.76 -1.44 -20.81
CA ARG A 159 21.68 -0.63 -20.00
C ARG A 159 21.72 0.79 -20.55
N ALA A 160 21.94 1.75 -19.65
CA ALA A 160 22.17 3.14 -20.04
C ALA A 160 23.35 3.21 -21.03
N GLY A 161 23.13 3.88 -22.16
CA GLY A 161 24.16 4.17 -23.15
C GLY A 161 24.54 5.64 -23.10
N ASP A 162 25.59 6.03 -23.82
CA ASP A 162 26.09 7.41 -23.78
C ASP A 162 25.04 8.43 -24.26
N ASN A 163 24.18 8.01 -25.19
CA ASN A 163 23.11 8.84 -25.77
C ASN A 163 21.72 8.62 -25.15
N SER A 164 21.57 7.77 -24.12
CA SER A 164 20.25 7.55 -23.48
C SER A 164 19.87 8.63 -22.47
N GLY A 165 20.87 9.35 -21.95
CA GLY A 165 20.73 10.17 -20.75
C GLY A 165 20.73 9.32 -19.47
N GLN A 166 20.66 10.00 -18.32
CA GLN A 166 20.62 9.38 -17.00
C GLN A 166 19.22 8.80 -16.69
N PRO A 167 19.14 7.70 -15.92
CA PRO A 167 17.86 7.15 -15.49
C PRO A 167 17.15 8.09 -14.53
N VAL A 168 15.91 8.45 -14.84
CA VAL A 168 15.03 9.19 -13.94
C VAL A 168 14.15 8.18 -13.22
N VAL A 169 14.42 7.93 -11.94
CA VAL A 169 13.67 6.95 -11.13
C VAL A 169 12.48 7.62 -10.44
N GLY A 170 11.35 6.93 -10.36
CA GLY A 170 10.15 7.41 -9.68
C GLY A 170 9.04 6.36 -9.59
N GLN A 171 7.89 6.78 -9.09
CA GLN A 171 6.71 5.92 -8.91
C GLN A 171 5.98 5.71 -10.23
N ALA A 172 5.29 4.56 -10.36
CA ALA A 172 4.41 4.31 -11.50
C ALA A 172 3.30 5.37 -11.59
N GLY A 173 2.90 5.74 -12.81
CA GLY A 173 1.88 6.76 -13.05
C GLY A 173 2.31 8.21 -12.83
N THR A 174 3.58 8.48 -12.47
CA THR A 174 4.07 9.86 -12.20
C THR A 174 5.20 10.27 -13.15
N GLY A 175 5.28 11.56 -13.49
CA GLY A 175 6.39 12.10 -14.28
C GLY A 175 6.57 11.44 -15.65
N GLY A 176 5.46 11.13 -16.34
CA GLY A 176 5.46 10.47 -17.65
C GLY A 176 5.65 8.95 -17.62
N ARG A 177 5.73 8.33 -16.44
CA ARG A 177 5.78 6.87 -16.27
C ARG A 177 4.40 6.25 -16.46
N GLY A 178 4.36 5.09 -17.12
CA GLY A 178 3.14 4.29 -17.24
C GLY A 178 2.66 3.74 -15.90
N GLN A 179 1.42 3.23 -15.89
CA GLN A 179 0.89 2.45 -14.77
C GLN A 179 1.29 0.98 -14.89
N LEU A 180 1.29 0.28 -13.77
CA LEU A 180 1.51 -1.16 -13.74
C LEU A 180 0.15 -1.88 -13.80
N SER A 181 0.15 -3.06 -14.43
CA SER A 181 -0.97 -3.98 -14.42
C SER A 181 -0.48 -5.28 -13.80
N ALA A 182 -1.04 -5.63 -12.64
CA ALA A 182 -0.66 -6.86 -11.94
C ALA A 182 -1.26 -8.09 -12.65
N GLY A 183 -0.48 -9.16 -12.73
CA GLY A 183 -0.94 -10.44 -13.31
C GLY A 183 -1.06 -10.47 -14.83
N SER A 184 -0.61 -9.42 -15.54
CA SER A 184 -0.53 -9.39 -17.00
C SER A 184 0.93 -9.48 -17.47
N LEU A 185 1.13 -10.02 -18.68
CA LEU A 185 2.41 -10.07 -19.36
C LEU A 185 2.31 -9.31 -20.67
N GLU A 186 3.20 -8.35 -20.89
CA GLU A 186 3.27 -7.61 -22.14
C GLU A 186 3.78 -8.51 -23.27
N MET A 187 2.99 -8.62 -24.35
CA MET A 187 3.35 -9.42 -25.52
C MET A 187 4.27 -8.65 -26.46
N SER A 188 4.94 -9.37 -27.36
CA SER A 188 5.76 -8.76 -28.41
C SER A 188 4.92 -7.80 -29.26
N ASN A 189 5.50 -6.65 -29.60
CA ASN A 189 4.91 -5.68 -30.52
C ASN A 189 5.16 -6.01 -32.00
N VAL A 190 5.74 -7.17 -32.31
CA VAL A 190 6.12 -7.59 -33.67
C VAL A 190 4.90 -8.14 -34.42
N ASP A 191 4.61 -7.59 -35.60
CA ASP A 191 3.65 -8.14 -36.56
C ASP A 191 4.36 -9.06 -37.57
N LEU A 192 4.01 -10.35 -37.55
CA LEU A 192 4.62 -11.34 -38.42
C LEU A 192 4.39 -11.05 -39.91
N ALA A 193 3.24 -10.52 -40.31
CA ALA A 193 2.94 -10.31 -41.73
C ALA A 193 3.84 -9.22 -42.34
N GLU A 194 4.10 -8.16 -41.58
CA GLU A 194 5.01 -7.08 -41.97
C GLU A 194 6.46 -7.59 -42.02
N GLU A 195 6.91 -8.31 -40.98
CA GLU A 195 8.25 -8.89 -40.95
C GLU A 195 8.50 -9.87 -42.11
N PHE A 196 7.52 -10.71 -42.46
CA PHE A 196 7.62 -11.61 -43.61
C PHE A 196 7.72 -10.84 -44.93
N THR A 197 6.96 -9.75 -45.07
CA THR A 197 7.03 -8.89 -46.27
C THR A 197 8.39 -8.22 -46.36
N GLY A 198 8.93 -7.73 -45.23
CA GLY A 198 10.27 -7.17 -45.13
C GLY A 198 11.35 -8.16 -45.55
N LEU A 199 11.25 -9.43 -45.10
CA LEU A 199 12.16 -10.50 -45.52
C LEU A 199 12.10 -10.77 -47.02
N ILE A 200 10.90 -10.79 -47.62
CA ILE A 200 10.74 -10.97 -49.07
C ILE A 200 11.38 -9.81 -49.84
N VAL A 201 11.20 -8.57 -49.37
CA VAL A 201 11.81 -7.38 -49.98
C VAL A 201 13.34 -7.47 -49.89
N ALA A 202 13.90 -7.79 -48.73
CA ALA A 202 15.33 -7.97 -48.53
C ALA A 202 15.89 -9.08 -49.45
N GLN A 203 15.20 -10.22 -49.55
CA GLN A 203 15.59 -11.33 -50.41
C GLN A 203 15.56 -10.97 -51.89
N ARG A 204 14.49 -10.29 -52.35
CA ARG A 204 14.40 -9.80 -53.74
C ARG A 204 15.47 -8.76 -54.04
N GLY A 205 15.76 -7.86 -53.09
CA GLY A 205 16.87 -6.91 -53.20
C GLY A 205 18.21 -7.60 -53.35
N PHE A 206 18.49 -8.63 -52.53
CA PHE A 206 19.70 -9.44 -52.65
C PHE A 206 19.79 -10.17 -54.01
N GLN A 207 18.70 -10.78 -54.48
CA GLN A 207 18.66 -11.43 -55.79
C GLN A 207 18.89 -10.45 -56.94
N ALA A 208 18.30 -9.25 -56.87
CA ALA A 208 18.50 -8.20 -57.87
C ALA A 208 19.97 -7.75 -57.89
N ASN A 209 20.56 -7.48 -56.72
CA ASN A 209 21.97 -7.09 -56.60
C ASN A 209 22.90 -8.18 -57.15
N SER A 210 22.63 -9.46 -56.85
CA SER A 210 23.41 -10.58 -57.38
C SER A 210 23.33 -10.70 -58.91
N ARG A 211 22.16 -10.46 -59.52
CA ARG A 211 22.02 -10.45 -60.99
C ARG A 211 22.82 -9.31 -61.64
N VAL A 212 22.85 -8.13 -61.02
CA VAL A 212 23.68 -7.01 -61.49
C VAL A 212 25.16 -7.40 -61.48
N ILE A 213 25.62 -8.13 -60.45
CA ILE A 213 27.00 -8.63 -60.38
C ILE A 213 27.27 -9.63 -61.51
N THR A 214 26.43 -10.67 -61.67
CA THR A 214 26.63 -11.70 -62.69
C THR A 214 26.65 -11.12 -64.11
N THR A 215 25.73 -10.21 -64.41
CA THR A 215 25.69 -9.54 -65.72
C THR A 215 26.90 -8.64 -65.94
N SER A 216 27.40 -7.99 -64.88
CA SER A 216 28.65 -7.22 -64.95
C SER A 216 29.85 -8.13 -65.22
N ASP A 217 29.92 -9.30 -64.57
CA ASP A 217 30.99 -10.29 -64.76
C ASP A 217 30.99 -10.86 -66.19
N GLU A 218 29.81 -11.15 -66.75
CA GLU A 218 29.65 -11.61 -68.14
C GLU A 218 30.17 -10.56 -69.14
N ILE A 219 29.81 -9.28 -68.96
CA ILE A 219 30.31 -8.18 -69.82
C ILE A 219 31.83 -8.04 -69.71
N LEU A 220 32.40 -8.17 -68.50
CA LEU A 220 33.85 -8.13 -68.30
C LEU A 220 34.55 -9.30 -69.00
N GLN A 221 33.96 -10.49 -68.95
CA GLN A 221 34.49 -11.67 -69.62
C GLN A 221 34.48 -11.53 -71.15
N ASP A 222 33.41 -10.97 -71.72
CA ASP A 222 33.31 -10.67 -73.15
C ASP A 222 34.35 -9.63 -73.60
N LEU A 223 34.58 -8.57 -72.80
CA LEU A 223 35.64 -7.59 -73.05
C LEU A 223 37.04 -8.21 -73.08
N VAL A 224 37.32 -9.16 -72.19
CA VAL A 224 38.61 -9.87 -72.17
C VAL A 224 38.79 -10.74 -73.42
N GLN A 225 37.72 -11.36 -73.92
CA GLN A 225 37.77 -12.17 -75.14
C GLN A 225 37.96 -11.32 -76.40
N LEU A 226 37.46 -10.09 -76.43
CA LEU A 226 37.65 -9.12 -77.53
C LEU A 226 39.10 -8.61 -77.67
N LYS A 227 39.93 -8.72 -76.63
CA LYS A 227 41.35 -8.32 -76.67
C LYS A 227 42.24 -9.33 -77.41
N ARG A 228 41.69 -10.46 -77.86
CA ARG A 228 42.46 -11.55 -78.48
C ARG A 228 42.49 -11.48 -80.01
#